data_AF-A0A6N9TNS6-F1
#
_entry.id   AF-A0A6N9TNS6-F1
#
_cell.length_a   1.000
_cell.length_b   1.000
_cell.length_c   1.000
_cell.angle_alpha   90.00
_cell.angle_beta   90.00
_cell.angle_gamma   90.00
#
_symmetry.space_group_name_H-M   'P 1'
#
loop_
_entity.id
_entity.type
_entity.pdbx_description
1 polymer ?
#
loop_
_entity_poly.entity_id
_entity_poly.type
_entity_poly.pdbx_seq_one_letter_code
_entity_poly.pdbx_strand_id
1 'polypeptide(L)'
;MSSQSQNPDNIYTQQVKQLLSLVYPKETGFGSIFEDARHYFTLTTTLEQHTNDLKEQLLKIKDNKDKEVLASQLAKQIKNNNEKLEEERLARLERLEAVCTKVIKLCEGETWAETQQLSAKFLGTLMLLTRGADGNFAKVHQRYKPIYKAVLTLRLADRLLDHDTIAHSYLSKYREAISRFRNDQYWKDKWKTELGMPLIAAALLQDIGLQSPAALTILKGKDGDLDEFRLLDEEQRKNLLKINYHFTMKYLSDGLGIPKYTGNIREERDRFIKAHTEASEFLQQLVKDAFLSKTGLGELVKIPQIYVSIVLSTKADYTRLDLPKGYLLIEQLAKKGSLNKHLSQDFMSLVGYFPQGFGVAFIPKNEKGEEKNQFEYAIVTGLNPAKPAEPICKVVTRNQNFVTSGAQEVIEKSRNLYFPANRKKLMRLGEARLSEIMSQLSSNFSQKSLDDLVPSFWEPHDFFGFKKHQNIWAKNT
;
A
#
# COMPACT_ATOMS: atom_id res chain seq x y z
N MET A 1 -23.62 -30.83 -17.94
CA MET A 1 -23.03 -29.52 -18.28
C MET A 1 -22.60 -28.88 -16.97
N SER A 2 -21.29 -28.80 -16.70
CA SER A 2 -20.80 -28.18 -15.47
C SER A 2 -21.05 -26.68 -15.54
N SER A 3 -21.83 -26.17 -14.59
CA SER A 3 -21.93 -24.74 -14.32
C SER A 3 -20.52 -24.25 -13.94
N GLN A 4 -19.79 -23.68 -14.89
CA GLN A 4 -18.63 -22.85 -14.58
C GLN A 4 -19.13 -21.79 -13.60
N SER A 5 -18.77 -21.91 -12.32
CA SER A 5 -19.14 -20.91 -11.32
C SER A 5 -18.55 -19.58 -11.80
N GLN A 6 -19.41 -18.65 -12.22
CA GLN A 6 -18.94 -17.35 -12.67
C GLN A 6 -18.22 -16.68 -11.50
N ASN A 7 -16.96 -16.29 -11.71
CA ASN A 7 -16.16 -15.62 -10.69
C ASN A 7 -16.94 -14.38 -10.16
N PRO A 8 -17.12 -14.23 -8.83
CA PRO A 8 -17.89 -13.14 -8.23
C PRO A 8 -17.25 -11.75 -8.46
N ASP A 9 -16.00 -11.69 -8.90
CA ASP A 9 -15.28 -10.46 -9.17
C ASP A 9 -15.24 -10.12 -10.67
N ASN A 10 -15.18 -8.83 -10.98
CA ASN A 10 -14.82 -8.35 -12.31
C ASN A 10 -13.31 -8.53 -12.56
N ILE A 11 -12.88 -8.39 -13.82
CA ILE A 11 -11.48 -8.63 -14.23
C ILE A 11 -10.50 -7.74 -13.45
N TYR A 12 -10.84 -6.48 -13.23
CA TYR A 12 -9.98 -5.54 -12.51
C TYR A 12 -9.79 -5.94 -11.04
N THR A 13 -10.89 -6.26 -10.35
CA THR A 13 -10.85 -6.73 -8.95
C THR A 13 -10.04 -8.03 -8.83
N GLN A 14 -10.13 -8.93 -9.83
CA GLN A 14 -9.30 -10.14 -9.88
C GLN A 14 -7.80 -9.79 -10.02
N GLN A 15 -7.43 -8.82 -10.87
CA GLN A 15 -6.05 -8.35 -11.01
C GLN A 15 -5.51 -7.77 -9.70
N VAL A 16 -6.32 -6.99 -8.97
CA VAL A 16 -5.95 -6.46 -7.65
C VAL A 16 -5.74 -7.59 -6.63
N LYS A 17 -6.64 -8.58 -6.58
CA LYS A 17 -6.48 -9.76 -5.70
C LYS A 17 -5.25 -10.59 -6.05
N GLN A 18 -4.96 -10.77 -7.34
CA GLN A 18 -3.75 -11.48 -7.79
C GLN A 18 -2.50 -10.74 -7.35
N LEU A 19 -2.45 -9.41 -7.49
CA LEU A 19 -1.32 -8.61 -7.06
C LEU A 19 -1.10 -8.70 -5.54
N LEU A 20 -2.18 -8.70 -4.74
CA LEU A 20 -2.09 -8.93 -3.30
C LEU A 20 -1.45 -10.28 -2.97
N SER A 21 -1.76 -11.34 -3.72
CA SER A 21 -1.14 -12.66 -3.53
C SER A 21 0.34 -12.70 -3.90
N LEU A 22 0.78 -11.89 -4.86
CA LEU A 22 2.20 -11.79 -5.24
C LEU A 22 3.04 -11.01 -4.22
N VAL A 23 2.40 -10.15 -3.42
CA VAL A 23 3.08 -9.39 -2.37
C VAL A 23 3.04 -10.13 -1.06
N TYR A 24 1.83 -10.38 -0.54
CA TYR A 24 1.61 -11.04 0.74
C TYR A 24 0.37 -11.94 0.65
N PRO A 25 0.56 -13.23 0.32
CA PRO A 25 -0.53 -14.17 0.09
C PRO A 25 -1.25 -14.54 1.39
N LYS A 26 -2.47 -15.06 1.24
CA LYS A 26 -3.28 -15.54 2.37
C LYS A 26 -2.71 -16.85 2.93
N GLU A 27 -2.24 -17.69 2.02
CA GLU A 27 -1.75 -19.04 2.25
C GLU A 27 -0.30 -19.09 1.76
N THR A 28 0.49 -20.02 2.29
CA THR A 28 1.90 -20.19 1.91
C THR A 28 2.05 -21.02 0.65
N GLY A 29 3.16 -20.86 -0.07
CA GLY A 29 3.54 -21.66 -1.23
C GLY A 29 3.27 -21.01 -2.58
N PHE A 30 2.92 -19.72 -2.62
CA PHE A 30 2.54 -19.03 -3.88
C PHE A 30 3.71 -18.35 -4.59
N GLY A 31 4.85 -18.18 -3.92
CA GLY A 31 5.96 -17.42 -4.45
C GLY A 31 5.64 -15.93 -4.44
N SER A 32 5.85 -15.29 -3.30
CA SER A 32 5.59 -13.87 -3.06
C SER A 32 6.80 -13.14 -2.48
N ILE A 33 6.76 -11.81 -2.49
CA ILE A 33 7.81 -10.97 -1.89
C ILE A 33 8.02 -11.31 -0.41
N PHE A 34 6.94 -11.48 0.35
CA PHE A 34 7.03 -11.74 1.79
C PHE A 34 7.52 -13.17 2.08
N GLU A 35 7.20 -14.14 1.23
CA GLU A 35 7.74 -15.50 1.34
C GLU A 35 9.23 -15.54 0.97
N ASP A 36 9.66 -14.79 -0.04
CA ASP A 36 11.06 -14.67 -0.41
C ASP A 36 11.90 -14.10 0.73
N ALA A 37 11.37 -13.10 1.43
CA ALA A 37 12.03 -12.57 2.62
C ALA A 37 12.10 -13.61 3.75
N ARG A 38 11.02 -14.34 4.02
CA ARG A 38 11.03 -15.44 5.00
C ARG A 38 12.08 -16.48 4.65
N HIS A 39 12.11 -16.93 3.40
CA HIS A 39 13.09 -17.89 2.90
C HIS A 39 14.52 -17.38 3.04
N TYR A 40 14.76 -16.11 2.69
CA TYR A 40 16.07 -15.49 2.85
C TYR A 40 16.55 -15.52 4.30
N PHE A 41 15.69 -15.10 5.24
CA PHE A 41 16.06 -15.04 6.65
C PHE A 41 16.19 -16.40 7.34
N THR A 42 15.59 -17.48 6.80
CA THR A 42 15.64 -18.82 7.41
C THR A 42 16.66 -19.75 6.78
N LEU A 43 16.78 -19.73 5.45
CA LEU A 43 17.53 -20.74 4.68
C LEU A 43 18.73 -20.15 3.96
N THR A 44 18.55 -19.02 3.27
CA THR A 44 19.64 -18.43 2.46
C THR A 44 20.82 -18.01 3.34
N THR A 45 20.56 -17.40 4.51
CA THR A 45 21.63 -17.01 5.44
C THR A 45 22.44 -18.19 5.99
N THR A 46 21.83 -19.35 6.18
CA THR A 46 22.52 -20.59 6.59
C THR A 46 23.44 -21.10 5.48
N LEU A 47 22.97 -21.04 4.23
CA LEU A 47 23.78 -21.42 3.06
C LEU A 47 24.96 -20.47 2.84
N GLU A 48 24.77 -19.16 3.07
CA GLU A 48 25.84 -18.15 3.04
C GLU A 48 26.92 -18.47 4.08
N GLN A 49 26.53 -18.75 5.33
CA GLN A 49 27.46 -19.14 6.39
C GLN A 49 28.24 -20.40 6.04
N HIS A 50 27.55 -21.46 5.63
CA HIS A 50 28.19 -22.69 5.20
C HIS A 50 29.19 -22.47 4.05
N THR A 51 28.83 -21.62 3.09
CA THR A 51 29.71 -21.29 1.96
C THR A 51 30.95 -20.51 2.41
N ASN A 52 30.84 -19.65 3.41
CA ASN A 52 31.98 -18.94 4.00
C ASN A 52 32.90 -19.91 4.76
N ASP A 53 32.34 -20.86 5.53
CA ASP A 53 33.13 -21.89 6.20
C ASP A 53 33.93 -22.75 5.21
N LEU A 54 33.31 -23.12 4.07
CA LEU A 54 34.00 -23.83 2.99
C LEU A 54 35.12 -22.99 2.37
N LYS A 55 34.93 -21.68 2.18
CA LYS A 55 35.96 -20.76 1.68
C LYS A 55 37.15 -20.69 2.65
N GLU A 56 36.89 -20.60 3.95
CA GLU A 56 37.95 -20.61 4.97
C GLU A 56 38.72 -21.94 5.00
N GLN A 57 38.02 -23.07 4.85
CA GLN A 57 38.66 -24.38 4.77
C GLN A 57 39.54 -24.51 3.52
N LEU A 58 39.05 -24.07 2.35
CA LEU A 58 39.81 -24.07 1.11
C LEU A 58 41.09 -23.23 1.25
N LEU A 59 40.99 -22.06 1.89
CA LEU A 59 42.13 -21.17 2.09
C LEU A 59 43.24 -21.79 2.94
N LYS A 60 42.88 -22.66 3.91
CA LYS A 60 43.85 -23.40 4.76
C LYS A 60 44.56 -24.56 4.05
N ILE A 61 43.96 -25.12 2.99
CA ILE A 61 44.50 -26.33 2.32
C ILE A 61 44.98 -26.10 0.88
N LYS A 62 44.72 -24.92 0.31
CA LYS A 62 45.01 -24.55 -1.09
C LYS A 62 46.46 -24.81 -1.51
N ASP A 63 47.43 -24.58 -0.61
CA ASP A 63 48.86 -24.71 -0.93
C ASP A 63 49.42 -26.10 -0.55
N ASN A 64 48.58 -27.00 -0.03
CA ASN A 64 48.99 -28.35 0.35
C ASN A 64 48.79 -29.32 -0.82
N LYS A 65 49.91 -29.73 -1.44
CA LYS A 65 49.94 -30.67 -2.58
C LYS A 65 49.27 -32.02 -2.28
N ASP A 66 49.28 -32.48 -1.03
CA ASP A 66 48.66 -33.75 -0.63
C ASP A 66 47.12 -33.67 -0.53
N LYS A 67 46.55 -32.45 -0.59
CA LYS A 67 45.11 -32.19 -0.45
C LYS A 67 44.47 -31.60 -1.71
N GLU A 68 45.12 -31.73 -2.86
CA GLU A 68 44.67 -31.13 -4.13
C GLU A 68 43.27 -31.61 -4.56
N VAL A 69 42.96 -32.90 -4.38
CA VAL A 69 41.62 -33.45 -4.66
C VAL A 69 40.54 -32.82 -3.77
N LEU A 70 40.83 -32.67 -2.47
CA LEU A 70 39.91 -32.05 -1.51
C LEU A 70 39.73 -30.56 -1.82
N ALA A 71 40.80 -29.86 -2.17
CA ALA A 71 40.74 -28.45 -2.57
C ALA A 71 39.85 -28.25 -3.82
N SER A 72 39.97 -29.14 -4.82
CA SER A 72 39.12 -29.14 -6.01
C SER A 72 37.64 -29.41 -5.68
N GLN A 73 37.36 -30.35 -4.78
CA GLN A 73 36.00 -30.64 -4.31
C GLN A 73 35.38 -29.44 -3.57
N LEU A 74 36.11 -28.81 -2.65
CA LEU A 74 35.66 -27.61 -1.94
C LEU A 74 35.40 -26.45 -2.92
N ALA A 75 36.30 -26.22 -3.89
CA ALA A 75 36.11 -25.20 -4.90
C ALA A 75 34.84 -25.43 -5.73
N LYS A 76 34.55 -26.69 -6.10
CA LYS A 76 33.32 -27.07 -6.80
C LYS A 76 32.08 -26.83 -5.95
N GLN A 77 32.10 -27.18 -4.66
CA GLN A 77 30.98 -26.94 -3.75
C GLN A 77 30.73 -25.44 -3.54
N ILE A 78 31.78 -24.65 -3.34
CA ILE A 78 31.69 -23.18 -3.22
C ILE A 78 31.08 -22.58 -4.50
N LYS A 79 31.52 -23.04 -5.67
CA LYS A 79 30.97 -22.59 -6.95
C LYS A 79 29.47 -22.90 -7.05
N ASN A 80 29.06 -24.14 -6.81
CA ASN A 80 27.66 -24.55 -6.85
C ASN A 80 26.79 -23.76 -5.86
N ASN A 81 27.29 -23.53 -4.64
CA ASN A 81 26.58 -22.74 -3.64
C ASN A 81 26.43 -21.28 -4.06
N ASN A 82 27.49 -20.66 -4.59
CA ASN A 82 27.43 -19.28 -5.08
C ASN A 82 26.48 -19.14 -6.28
N GLU A 83 26.47 -20.11 -7.20
CA GLU A 83 25.54 -20.14 -8.33
C GLU A 83 24.09 -20.21 -7.83
N LYS A 84 23.80 -21.10 -6.88
CA LYS A 84 22.47 -21.21 -6.27
C LYS A 84 22.05 -19.93 -5.54
N LEU A 85 22.95 -19.33 -4.76
CA LEU A 85 22.68 -18.06 -4.04
C LEU A 85 22.36 -16.93 -5.01
N GLU A 86 23.09 -16.85 -6.13
CA GLU A 86 22.86 -15.84 -7.17
C GLU A 86 21.55 -16.08 -7.93
N GLU A 87 21.23 -17.32 -8.28
CA GLU A 87 19.94 -17.69 -8.89
C GLU A 87 18.77 -17.30 -7.99
N GLU A 88 18.83 -17.64 -6.69
CA GLU A 88 17.81 -17.25 -5.72
C GLU A 88 17.69 -15.73 -5.60
N ARG A 89 18.82 -15.01 -5.55
CA ARG A 89 18.83 -13.54 -5.47
C ARG A 89 18.18 -12.90 -6.68
N LEU A 90 18.54 -13.33 -7.88
CA LEU A 90 17.95 -12.83 -9.13
C LEU A 90 16.45 -13.12 -9.20
N ALA A 91 16.01 -14.33 -8.82
CA ALA A 91 14.59 -14.67 -8.78
C ALA A 91 13.78 -13.78 -7.82
N ARG A 92 14.34 -13.43 -6.65
CA ARG A 92 13.71 -12.47 -5.71
C ARG A 92 13.56 -11.09 -6.36
N LEU A 93 14.61 -10.62 -7.02
CA LEU A 93 14.62 -9.30 -7.65
C LEU A 93 13.63 -9.22 -8.83
N GLU A 94 13.62 -10.23 -9.71
CA GLU A 94 12.67 -10.32 -10.82
C GLU A 94 11.21 -10.31 -10.33
N ARG A 95 10.93 -11.01 -9.22
CA ARG A 95 9.59 -11.02 -8.63
C ARG A 95 9.19 -9.65 -8.09
N LEU A 96 10.12 -8.95 -7.43
CA LEU A 96 9.90 -7.59 -6.95
C LEU A 96 9.63 -6.63 -8.13
N GLU A 97 10.43 -6.68 -9.19
CA GLU A 97 10.25 -5.87 -10.40
C GLU A 97 8.92 -6.15 -11.10
N ALA A 98 8.52 -7.42 -11.18
CA ALA A 98 7.24 -7.82 -11.75
C ALA A 98 6.05 -7.26 -10.93
N VAL A 99 6.14 -7.27 -9.60
CA VAL A 99 5.15 -6.64 -8.72
C VAL A 99 5.14 -5.13 -8.91
N CYS A 100 6.30 -4.46 -8.89
CA CYS A 100 6.39 -3.02 -9.10
C CYS A 100 5.77 -2.60 -10.44
N THR A 101 6.07 -3.34 -11.50
CA THR A 101 5.50 -3.12 -12.84
C THR A 101 3.98 -3.28 -12.83
N LYS A 102 3.44 -4.29 -12.13
CA LYS A 102 1.99 -4.48 -11.99
C LYS A 102 1.32 -3.36 -11.20
N VAL A 103 1.96 -2.86 -10.13
CA VAL A 103 1.48 -1.69 -9.38
C VAL A 103 1.39 -0.49 -10.33
N ILE A 104 2.47 -0.16 -11.04
CA ILE A 104 2.51 0.97 -11.98
C ILE A 104 1.42 0.82 -13.03
N LYS A 105 1.28 -0.35 -13.66
CA LYS A 105 0.25 -0.61 -14.68
C LYS A 105 -1.19 -0.39 -14.18
N LEU A 106 -1.44 -0.58 -12.88
CA LEU A 106 -2.77 -0.41 -12.29
C LEU A 106 -3.04 1.02 -11.79
N CYS A 107 -2.03 1.87 -11.63
CA CYS A 107 -2.19 3.22 -11.07
C CYS A 107 -1.59 4.36 -11.92
N GLU A 108 -0.90 4.07 -13.03
CA GLU A 108 -0.33 5.05 -13.95
C GLU A 108 -1.08 5.05 -15.28
N GLY A 109 -1.42 6.25 -15.78
CA GLY A 109 -2.04 6.48 -17.08
C GLY A 109 -1.23 7.43 -17.96
N GLU A 110 -1.79 7.78 -19.11
CA GLU A 110 -1.12 8.63 -20.11
C GLU A 110 -1.10 10.10 -19.71
N THR A 111 -2.08 10.51 -18.88
CA THR A 111 -2.21 11.89 -18.38
C THR A 111 -2.19 11.92 -16.85
N TRP A 112 -1.98 13.12 -16.29
CA TRP A 112 -2.07 13.33 -14.85
C TRP A 112 -3.47 12.94 -14.32
N ALA A 113 -4.54 13.36 -15.00
CA ALA A 113 -5.91 13.09 -14.59
C ALA A 113 -6.23 11.59 -14.59
N GLU A 114 -5.81 10.87 -15.64
CA GLU A 114 -5.97 9.42 -15.72
C GLU A 114 -5.18 8.70 -14.61
N THR A 115 -3.95 9.13 -14.36
CA THR A 115 -3.12 8.61 -13.25
C THR A 115 -3.80 8.80 -11.89
N GLN A 116 -4.41 9.97 -11.63
CA GLN A 116 -5.18 10.20 -10.40
C GLN A 116 -6.39 9.26 -10.30
N GLN A 117 -7.12 9.07 -11.41
CA GLN A 117 -8.29 8.21 -11.45
C GLN A 117 -7.94 6.73 -11.25
N LEU A 118 -6.89 6.24 -11.90
CA LEU A 118 -6.39 4.86 -11.76
C LEU A 118 -5.88 4.62 -10.33
N SER A 119 -5.15 5.58 -9.76
CA SER A 119 -4.71 5.52 -8.37
C SER A 119 -5.89 5.48 -7.40
N ALA A 120 -6.89 6.34 -7.59
CA ALA A 120 -8.08 6.38 -6.75
C ALA A 120 -8.89 5.08 -6.85
N LYS A 121 -9.05 4.55 -8.07
CA LYS A 121 -9.68 3.26 -8.34
C LYS A 121 -8.96 2.11 -7.65
N PHE A 122 -7.64 2.08 -7.72
CA PHE A 122 -6.84 1.04 -7.09
C PHE A 122 -6.94 1.09 -5.56
N LEU A 123 -6.72 2.26 -4.95
CA LEU A 123 -6.83 2.46 -3.50
C LEU A 123 -8.24 2.14 -2.99
N GLY A 124 -9.27 2.63 -3.68
CA GLY A 124 -10.66 2.37 -3.33
C GLY A 124 -11.02 0.90 -3.48
N THR A 125 -10.54 0.21 -4.52
CA THR A 125 -10.77 -1.24 -4.67
C THR A 125 -10.12 -2.01 -3.52
N LEU A 126 -8.89 -1.68 -3.11
CA LEU A 126 -8.26 -2.30 -1.94
C LEU A 126 -9.11 -2.12 -0.68
N MET A 127 -9.64 -0.92 -0.46
CA MET A 127 -10.47 -0.62 0.71
C MET A 127 -11.81 -1.36 0.67
N LEU A 128 -12.47 -1.42 -0.48
CA LEU A 128 -13.77 -2.07 -0.66
C LEU A 128 -13.68 -3.60 -0.54
N LEU A 129 -12.50 -4.17 -0.79
CA LEU A 129 -12.21 -5.59 -0.56
C LEU A 129 -12.07 -5.94 0.93
N THR A 130 -11.86 -4.96 1.82
CA THR A 130 -11.88 -5.21 3.26
C THR A 130 -13.31 -5.22 3.79
N ARG A 131 -13.54 -6.02 4.82
CA ARG A 131 -14.76 -5.93 5.64
C ARG A 131 -14.55 -4.84 6.71
N GLY A 132 -15.63 -4.41 7.36
CA GLY A 132 -15.58 -3.48 8.50
C GLY A 132 -14.87 -4.11 9.71
N ALA A 133 -15.44 -3.95 10.90
CA ALA A 133 -14.89 -4.57 12.11
C ALA A 133 -15.07 -6.10 12.16
N ASP A 134 -15.89 -6.67 11.28
CA ASP A 134 -16.23 -8.09 11.30
C ASP A 134 -15.20 -8.98 10.59
N GLY A 135 -14.90 -10.11 11.23
CA GLY A 135 -14.01 -11.15 10.71
C GLY A 135 -12.52 -10.87 10.96
N ASN A 136 -11.66 -11.49 10.16
CA ASN A 136 -10.21 -11.45 10.35
C ASN A 136 -9.56 -10.21 9.69
N PHE A 137 -10.12 -9.02 9.96
CA PHE A 137 -9.72 -7.78 9.30
C PHE A 137 -8.25 -7.45 9.53
N ALA A 138 -7.69 -7.73 10.71
CA ALA A 138 -6.29 -7.43 11.03
C ALA A 138 -5.31 -8.15 10.08
N LYS A 139 -5.52 -9.45 9.82
CA LYS A 139 -4.70 -10.19 8.83
C LYS A 139 -4.90 -9.69 7.41
N VAL A 140 -6.13 -9.33 7.04
CA VAL A 140 -6.42 -8.74 5.71
C VAL A 140 -5.68 -7.40 5.56
N HIS A 141 -5.79 -6.52 6.55
CA HIS A 141 -5.16 -5.22 6.55
C HIS A 141 -3.63 -5.33 6.50
N GLN A 142 -3.02 -6.19 7.32
CA GLN A 142 -1.57 -6.42 7.30
C GLN A 142 -1.08 -6.74 5.88
N ARG A 143 -1.84 -7.54 5.12
CA ARG A 143 -1.51 -7.90 3.73
C ARG A 143 -1.69 -6.75 2.75
N TYR A 144 -2.65 -5.86 2.99
CA TYR A 144 -3.02 -4.80 2.04
C TYR A 144 -2.18 -3.52 2.23
N LYS A 145 -1.72 -3.28 3.47
CA LYS A 145 -0.91 -2.10 3.85
C LYS A 145 0.26 -1.80 2.90
N PRO A 146 1.12 -2.77 2.52
CA PRO A 146 2.30 -2.46 1.72
C PRO A 146 1.95 -1.83 0.37
N ILE A 147 0.95 -2.38 -0.32
CA ILE A 147 0.56 -1.93 -1.66
C ILE A 147 -0.22 -0.61 -1.60
N TYR A 148 -1.10 -0.45 -0.61
CA TYR A 148 -1.82 0.81 -0.39
C TYR A 148 -0.81 1.96 -0.14
N LYS A 149 0.20 1.70 0.68
CA LYS A 149 1.30 2.63 0.96
C LYS A 149 2.11 2.96 -0.30
N ALA A 150 2.40 1.97 -1.15
CA ALA A 150 3.18 2.17 -2.37
C ALA A 150 2.53 3.16 -3.34
N VAL A 151 1.22 3.03 -3.59
CA VAL A 151 0.51 3.95 -4.49
C VAL A 151 0.49 5.37 -3.94
N LEU A 152 0.25 5.54 -2.63
CA LEU A 152 0.33 6.85 -1.99
C LEU A 152 1.74 7.46 -2.04
N THR A 153 2.78 6.62 -1.90
CA THR A 153 4.19 7.04 -2.01
C THR A 153 4.49 7.59 -3.40
N LEU A 154 4.04 6.91 -4.47
CA LEU A 154 4.19 7.40 -5.85
C LEU A 154 3.50 8.76 -6.04
N ARG A 155 2.24 8.88 -5.61
CA ARG A 155 1.47 10.12 -5.78
C ARG A 155 2.01 11.28 -4.95
N LEU A 156 2.58 10.99 -3.78
CA LEU A 156 3.28 12.00 -2.99
C LEU A 156 4.60 12.42 -3.65
N ALA A 157 5.34 11.49 -4.25
CA ALA A 157 6.55 11.81 -5.00
C ALA A 157 6.25 12.71 -6.21
N ASP A 158 5.12 12.52 -6.89
CA ASP A 158 4.68 13.42 -7.96
C ASP A 158 4.52 14.87 -7.48
N ARG A 159 3.91 15.08 -6.30
CA ARG A 159 3.78 16.41 -5.68
C ARG A 159 5.14 16.97 -5.27
N LEU A 160 6.00 16.15 -4.70
CA LEU A 160 7.33 16.56 -4.30
C LEU A 160 8.14 17.06 -5.50
N LEU A 161 8.08 16.38 -6.65
CA LEU A 161 8.80 16.78 -7.85
C LEU A 161 8.25 18.08 -8.45
N ASP A 162 6.92 18.27 -8.42
CA ASP A 162 6.26 19.47 -8.92
C ASP A 162 6.58 20.71 -8.06
N HIS A 163 6.63 20.55 -6.73
CA HIS A 163 6.87 21.64 -5.79
C HIS A 163 8.35 21.80 -5.38
N ASP A 164 9.23 20.88 -5.80
CA ASP A 164 10.66 20.83 -5.42
C ASP A 164 10.88 20.85 -3.89
N THR A 165 10.00 20.17 -3.14
CA THR A 165 9.90 20.27 -1.67
C THR A 165 11.13 19.78 -0.91
N ILE A 166 11.93 18.87 -1.49
CA ILE A 166 13.14 18.31 -0.88
C ILE A 166 14.30 18.39 -1.87
N ALA A 167 15.37 19.07 -1.47
CA ALA A 167 16.63 19.09 -2.21
C ALA A 167 17.35 17.75 -2.04
N HIS A 168 17.38 16.93 -3.10
CA HIS A 168 18.09 15.66 -3.12
C HIS A 168 18.73 15.42 -4.49
N SER A 169 20.03 15.10 -4.52
CA SER A 169 20.82 14.94 -5.76
C SER A 169 20.28 13.87 -6.70
N TYR A 170 19.67 12.82 -6.16
CA TYR A 170 18.98 11.81 -6.95
C TYR A 170 17.68 12.35 -7.56
N LEU A 171 16.83 13.01 -6.76
CA LEU A 171 15.51 13.48 -7.20
C LEU A 171 15.62 14.62 -8.22
N SER A 172 16.65 15.47 -8.11
CA SER A 172 16.88 16.54 -9.08
C SER A 172 17.07 16.04 -10.51
N LYS A 173 17.50 14.78 -10.71
CA LYS A 173 17.63 14.14 -12.02
C LYS A 173 16.28 13.85 -12.69
N TYR A 174 15.16 13.94 -11.95
CA TYR A 174 13.83 13.55 -12.41
C TYR A 174 12.80 14.68 -12.35
N ARG A 175 13.22 15.94 -12.23
CA ARG A 175 12.30 17.10 -12.24
C ARG A 175 11.44 17.17 -13.49
N GLU A 176 11.99 16.79 -14.64
CA GLU A 176 11.28 16.76 -15.91
C GLU A 176 10.42 15.50 -16.11
N ALA A 177 10.38 14.58 -15.14
CA ALA A 177 9.55 13.37 -15.23
C ALA A 177 8.04 13.67 -15.29
N ILE A 178 7.61 14.90 -15.01
CA ILE A 178 6.23 15.34 -15.24
C ILE A 178 5.83 15.28 -16.73
N SER A 179 6.80 15.38 -17.66
CA SER A 179 6.58 15.26 -19.11
C SER A 179 6.06 13.88 -19.52
N ARG A 180 6.19 12.85 -18.67
CA ARG A 180 5.61 11.53 -18.92
C ARG A 180 4.07 11.57 -19.05
N PHE A 181 3.42 12.56 -18.42
CA PHE A 181 1.97 12.81 -18.56
C PHE A 181 1.59 13.53 -19.86
N ARG A 182 2.56 13.80 -20.73
CA ARG A 182 2.42 14.42 -22.04
C ARG A 182 2.91 13.48 -23.15
N ASN A 183 2.84 12.17 -22.91
CA ASN A 183 3.27 11.11 -23.83
C ASN A 183 4.76 11.09 -24.17
N ASP A 184 5.62 11.66 -23.34
CA ASP A 184 7.06 11.52 -23.47
C ASP A 184 7.50 10.10 -23.06
N GLN A 185 7.85 9.28 -24.06
CA GLN A 185 8.24 7.88 -23.83
C GLN A 185 9.56 7.75 -23.06
N TYR A 186 10.52 8.65 -23.29
CA TYR A 186 11.79 8.64 -22.56
C TYR A 186 11.55 8.84 -21.07
N TRP A 187 10.78 9.85 -20.70
CA TRP A 187 10.46 10.11 -19.30
C TRP A 187 9.54 9.05 -18.69
N LYS A 188 8.64 8.44 -19.46
CA LYS A 188 7.85 7.29 -19.00
C LYS A 188 8.74 6.12 -18.57
N ASP A 189 9.64 5.69 -19.45
CA ASP A 189 10.50 4.53 -19.19
C ASP A 189 11.55 4.82 -18.11
N LYS A 190 12.17 6.00 -18.17
CA LYS A 190 13.16 6.43 -17.19
C LYS A 190 12.56 6.60 -15.80
N TRP A 191 11.42 7.29 -15.68
CA TRP A 191 10.72 7.43 -14.40
C TRP A 191 10.32 6.06 -13.85
N LYS A 192 9.75 5.19 -14.68
CA LYS A 192 9.29 3.86 -14.26
C LYS A 192 10.42 3.06 -13.61
N THR A 193 11.55 2.92 -14.31
CA THR A 193 12.65 2.04 -13.91
C THR A 193 13.50 2.67 -12.82
N GLU A 194 13.86 3.95 -12.96
CA GLU A 194 14.85 4.58 -12.09
C GLU A 194 14.22 5.30 -10.88
N LEU A 195 12.93 5.61 -10.88
CA LEU A 195 12.29 6.32 -9.75
C LEU A 195 11.06 5.59 -9.18
N GLY A 196 10.10 5.22 -10.04
CA GLY A 196 8.86 4.55 -9.64
C GLY A 196 9.11 3.20 -8.98
N MET A 197 9.93 2.34 -9.59
CA MET A 197 10.29 1.04 -9.02
C MET A 197 10.98 1.16 -7.64
N PRO A 198 12.03 1.99 -7.46
CA PRO A 198 12.61 2.23 -6.12
C PRO A 198 11.61 2.74 -5.09
N LEU A 199 10.71 3.66 -5.44
CA LEU A 199 9.70 4.18 -4.52
C LEU A 199 8.70 3.10 -4.07
N ILE A 200 8.23 2.27 -5.01
CA ILE A 200 7.34 1.15 -4.72
C ILE A 200 8.08 0.11 -3.86
N ALA A 201 9.30 -0.26 -4.24
CA ALA A 201 10.12 -1.20 -3.48
C ALA A 201 10.35 -0.71 -2.04
N ALA A 202 10.66 0.58 -1.85
CA ALA A 202 10.83 1.17 -0.53
C ALA A 202 9.56 1.02 0.32
N ALA A 203 8.40 1.31 -0.26
CA ALA A 203 7.13 1.14 0.43
C ALA A 203 6.81 -0.33 0.72
N LEU A 204 7.01 -1.24 -0.22
CA LEU A 204 6.73 -2.66 -0.01
C LEU A 204 7.64 -3.29 1.05
N LEU A 205 8.91 -2.88 1.08
CA LEU A 205 9.96 -3.55 1.84
C LEU A 205 10.33 -2.87 3.16
N GLN A 206 9.81 -1.67 3.46
CA GLN A 206 10.15 -0.93 4.68
C GLN A 206 10.04 -1.76 5.98
N ASP A 207 9.07 -2.68 6.04
CA ASP A 207 8.80 -3.53 7.20
C ASP A 207 9.11 -5.01 6.94
N ILE A 208 9.90 -5.31 5.90
CA ILE A 208 10.17 -6.70 5.48
C ILE A 208 10.99 -7.47 6.51
N GLY A 209 11.79 -6.78 7.33
CA GLY A 209 12.54 -7.39 8.44
C GLY A 209 11.65 -8.04 9.50
N LEU A 210 10.36 -7.71 9.55
CA LEU A 210 9.38 -8.41 10.39
C LEU A 210 9.16 -9.88 9.98
N GLN A 211 9.62 -10.28 8.79
CA GLN A 211 9.60 -11.67 8.33
C GLN A 211 10.76 -12.51 8.90
N SER A 212 11.70 -11.90 9.63
CA SER A 212 12.80 -12.63 10.26
C SER A 212 12.32 -13.52 11.41
N PRO A 213 12.99 -14.66 11.69
CA PRO A 213 12.67 -15.51 12.83
C PRO A 213 12.64 -14.75 14.15
N ALA A 214 13.60 -13.85 14.38
CA ALA A 214 13.68 -13.05 15.60
C ALA A 214 12.47 -12.12 15.79
N ALA A 215 12.01 -11.47 14.73
CA ALA A 215 10.79 -10.65 14.79
C ALA A 215 9.55 -11.50 15.02
N LEU A 216 9.45 -12.65 14.34
CA LEU A 216 8.32 -13.57 14.49
C LEU A 216 8.24 -14.15 15.91
N THR A 217 9.36 -14.44 16.58
CA THR A 217 9.36 -14.86 17.99
C THR A 217 8.80 -13.79 18.91
N ILE A 218 9.11 -12.51 18.67
CA ILE A 218 8.50 -11.40 19.45
C ILE A 218 7.01 -11.31 19.14
N LEU A 219 6.62 -11.42 17.87
CA LEU A 219 5.23 -11.26 17.45
C LEU A 219 4.33 -12.44 17.83
N LYS A 220 4.83 -13.68 17.81
CA LYS A 220 4.00 -14.88 17.98
C LYS A 220 4.34 -15.69 19.23
N GLY A 221 5.34 -15.26 20.01
CA GLY A 221 5.87 -16.07 21.10
C GLY A 221 6.82 -17.15 20.59
N LYS A 222 7.47 -17.86 21.52
CA LYS A 222 8.40 -18.95 21.18
C LYS A 222 7.66 -20.15 20.56
N ASP A 223 6.45 -20.41 21.05
CA ASP A 223 5.62 -21.54 20.64
C ASP A 223 4.59 -21.19 19.56
N GLY A 224 4.51 -19.91 19.17
CA GLY A 224 3.61 -19.44 18.11
C GLY A 224 2.16 -19.20 18.55
N ASP A 225 1.91 -19.14 19.85
CA ASP A 225 0.60 -19.06 20.50
C ASP A 225 0.10 -17.63 20.75
N LEU A 226 0.98 -16.62 20.70
CA LEU A 226 0.61 -15.23 20.93
C LEU A 226 -0.02 -14.60 19.68
N ASP A 227 -1.04 -13.75 19.91
CA ASP A 227 -1.61 -12.92 18.86
C ASP A 227 -0.60 -11.86 18.39
N GLU A 228 -0.24 -11.89 17.11
CA GLU A 228 0.70 -10.96 16.47
C GLU A 228 0.21 -9.51 16.43
N PHE A 229 -1.08 -9.27 16.68
CA PHE A 229 -1.68 -7.93 16.72
C PHE A 229 -1.90 -7.39 18.13
N ARG A 230 -1.50 -8.13 19.17
CA ARG A 230 -1.61 -7.67 20.56
C ARG A 230 -0.78 -6.42 20.81
N LEU A 231 -1.10 -5.72 21.89
CA LEU A 231 -0.29 -4.61 22.35
C LEU A 231 1.06 -5.14 22.86
N LEU A 232 2.15 -4.73 22.22
CA LEU A 232 3.50 -4.96 22.72
C LEU A 232 3.86 -3.91 23.78
N ASP A 233 4.51 -4.37 24.84
CA ASP A 233 5.13 -3.49 25.84
C ASP A 233 6.27 -2.66 25.22
N GLU A 234 6.77 -1.69 25.99
CA GLU A 234 7.75 -0.73 25.48
C GLU A 234 9.09 -1.39 25.09
N GLU A 235 9.53 -2.41 25.84
CA GLU A 235 10.78 -3.11 25.58
C GLU A 235 10.67 -3.98 24.33
N GLN A 236 9.63 -4.80 24.24
CA GLN A 236 9.30 -5.61 23.06
C GLN A 236 9.19 -4.74 21.81
N ARG A 237 8.51 -3.59 21.91
CA ARG A 237 8.36 -2.66 20.79
C ARG A 237 9.70 -2.07 20.35
N LYS A 238 10.53 -1.61 21.28
CA LYS A 238 11.88 -1.09 20.96
C LYS A 238 12.75 -2.17 20.32
N ASN A 239 12.69 -3.39 20.82
CA ASN A 239 13.44 -4.51 20.26
C ASN A 239 12.96 -4.87 18.85
N LEU A 240 11.63 -4.97 18.65
CA LEU A 240 11.04 -5.24 17.35
C LEU A 240 11.42 -4.19 16.31
N LEU A 241 11.42 -2.90 16.66
CA LEU A 241 11.83 -1.82 15.77
C LEU A 241 13.31 -1.95 15.36
N LYS A 242 14.20 -2.29 16.30
CA LYS A 242 15.63 -2.52 16.01
C LYS A 242 15.83 -3.71 15.08
N ILE A 243 15.15 -4.83 15.35
CA ILE A 243 15.19 -6.04 14.52
C ILE A 243 14.65 -5.74 13.12
N ASN A 244 13.49 -5.07 13.02
CA ASN A 244 12.90 -4.70 11.73
C ASN A 244 13.87 -3.86 10.90
N TYR A 245 14.47 -2.81 11.49
CA TYR A 245 15.46 -1.98 10.82
C TYR A 245 16.66 -2.81 10.34
N HIS A 246 17.27 -3.59 11.23
CA HIS A 246 18.47 -4.37 10.91
C HIS A 246 18.22 -5.37 9.77
N PHE A 247 17.20 -6.20 9.88
CA PHE A 247 16.90 -7.22 8.88
C PHE A 247 16.37 -6.62 7.57
N THR A 248 15.64 -5.52 7.62
CA THR A 248 15.22 -4.80 6.41
C THR A 248 16.43 -4.28 5.64
N MET A 249 17.36 -3.58 6.31
CA MET A 249 18.55 -3.06 5.64
C MET A 249 19.43 -4.19 5.09
N LYS A 250 19.60 -5.29 5.83
CA LYS A 250 20.31 -6.48 5.36
C LYS A 250 19.66 -7.09 4.11
N TYR A 251 18.33 -7.20 4.09
CA TYR A 251 17.62 -7.73 2.94
C TYR A 251 17.78 -6.84 1.70
N LEU A 252 17.78 -5.52 1.87
CA LEU A 252 17.97 -4.58 0.77
C LEU A 252 19.41 -4.63 0.22
N SER A 253 20.42 -4.68 1.08
CA SER A 253 21.83 -4.68 0.65
C SER A 253 22.28 -6.03 0.10
N ASP A 254 21.95 -7.11 0.80
CA ASP A 254 22.53 -8.44 0.57
C ASP A 254 21.52 -9.39 -0.09
N GLY A 255 20.23 -9.24 0.23
CA GLY A 255 19.17 -10.13 -0.24
C GLY A 255 18.67 -9.88 -1.66
N LEU A 256 18.78 -8.63 -2.14
CA LEU A 256 18.28 -8.21 -3.45
C LEU A 256 19.38 -7.85 -4.45
N GLY A 257 20.35 -6.99 -4.08
CA GLY A 257 21.41 -6.54 -4.99
C GLY A 257 20.89 -5.76 -6.22
N ILE A 258 21.64 -5.80 -7.33
CA ILE A 258 21.25 -5.20 -8.63
C ILE A 258 21.01 -6.30 -9.68
N PRO A 259 20.24 -6.04 -10.75
CA PRO A 259 20.00 -7.04 -11.78
C PRO A 259 21.28 -7.35 -12.57
N LYS A 260 21.30 -8.52 -13.22
CA LYS A 260 22.43 -8.95 -14.05
C LYS A 260 22.33 -8.33 -15.44
N TYR A 261 23.35 -7.57 -15.86
CA TYR A 261 23.42 -7.07 -17.23
C TYR A 261 23.54 -8.24 -18.23
N THR A 262 22.75 -8.16 -19.30
CA THR A 262 22.80 -9.10 -20.43
C THR A 262 23.09 -8.31 -21.70
N GLY A 263 24.29 -8.52 -22.27
CA GLY A 263 24.74 -7.84 -23.47
C GLY A 263 26.26 -7.90 -23.62
N ASN A 264 26.76 -7.44 -24.77
CA ASN A 264 28.18 -7.54 -25.13
C ASN A 264 28.88 -6.18 -25.23
N ILE A 265 28.17 -5.07 -24.96
CA ILE A 265 28.69 -3.71 -25.12
C ILE A 265 29.11 -3.18 -23.75
N ARG A 266 30.40 -2.83 -23.62
CA ARG A 266 30.98 -2.40 -22.33
C ARG A 266 30.34 -1.11 -21.82
N GLU A 267 30.14 -0.14 -22.71
CA GLU A 267 29.56 1.18 -22.37
C GLU A 267 28.09 1.06 -21.93
N GLU A 268 27.35 0.11 -22.49
CA GLU A 268 25.99 -0.20 -22.05
C GLU A 268 25.98 -0.87 -20.68
N ARG A 269 26.87 -1.86 -20.47
CA ARG A 269 27.04 -2.50 -19.17
C ARG A 269 27.37 -1.48 -18.08
N ASP A 270 28.32 -0.60 -18.34
CA ASP A 270 28.80 0.36 -17.35
C ASP A 270 27.71 1.41 -17.02
N ARG A 271 26.91 1.84 -18.02
CA ARG A 271 25.71 2.68 -17.81
C ARG A 271 24.62 1.95 -17.04
N PHE A 272 24.35 0.70 -17.39
CA PHE A 272 23.36 -0.14 -16.72
C PHE A 272 23.70 -0.33 -15.24
N ILE A 273 24.94 -0.72 -14.94
CA ILE A 273 25.41 -0.91 -13.56
C ILE A 273 25.26 0.40 -12.80
N LYS A 274 25.73 1.52 -13.35
CA LYS A 274 25.62 2.83 -12.69
C LYS A 274 24.18 3.19 -12.36
N ALA A 275 23.25 3.07 -13.31
CA ALA A 275 21.86 3.42 -13.09
C ALA A 275 21.20 2.55 -11.99
N HIS A 276 21.43 1.24 -12.01
CA HIS A 276 20.84 0.33 -11.01
C HIS A 276 21.49 0.47 -9.64
N THR A 277 22.79 0.76 -9.58
CA THR A 277 23.48 1.08 -8.32
C THR A 277 22.92 2.36 -7.71
N GLU A 278 22.81 3.45 -8.48
CA GLU A 278 22.25 4.72 -7.98
C GLU A 278 20.79 4.54 -7.50
N ALA A 279 19.98 3.76 -8.24
CA ALA A 279 18.60 3.45 -7.85
C ALA A 279 18.51 2.60 -6.58
N SER A 280 19.40 1.62 -6.42
CA SER A 280 19.49 0.79 -5.20
C SER A 280 19.95 1.61 -3.99
N GLU A 281 20.94 2.48 -4.16
CA GLU A 281 21.40 3.41 -3.10
C GLU A 281 20.27 4.36 -2.67
N PHE A 282 19.53 4.89 -3.64
CA PHE A 282 18.36 5.73 -3.38
C PHE A 282 17.27 4.99 -2.59
N LEU A 283 16.94 3.76 -2.98
CA LEU A 283 16.01 2.87 -2.24
C LEU A 283 16.48 2.65 -0.79
N GLN A 284 17.74 2.29 -0.60
CA GLN A 284 18.31 2.06 0.73
C GLN A 284 18.28 3.33 1.59
N GLN A 285 18.58 4.49 1.00
CA GLN A 285 18.53 5.77 1.68
C GLN A 285 17.11 6.16 2.08
N LEU A 286 16.12 5.97 1.20
CA LEU A 286 14.70 6.18 1.49
C LEU A 286 14.25 5.38 2.71
N VAL A 287 14.54 4.08 2.73
CA VAL A 287 14.11 3.19 3.82
C VAL A 287 14.85 3.55 5.11
N LYS A 288 16.18 3.74 5.05
CA LYS A 288 16.98 4.15 6.21
C LYS A 288 16.50 5.46 6.81
N ASP A 289 16.20 6.46 5.99
CA ASP A 289 15.73 7.76 6.46
C ASP A 289 14.29 7.69 6.98
N ALA A 290 13.45 6.77 6.49
CA ALA A 290 12.11 6.57 7.05
C ALA A 290 12.15 6.06 8.51
N PHE A 291 13.17 5.28 8.86
CA PHE A 291 13.42 4.86 10.25
C PHE A 291 14.07 5.96 11.11
N LEU A 292 15.04 6.71 10.58
CA LEU A 292 15.87 7.62 11.37
C LEU A 292 15.47 9.10 11.30
N SER A 293 14.65 9.49 10.32
CA SER A 293 14.11 10.85 10.09
C SER A 293 15.18 11.95 10.12
N LYS A 294 16.24 11.80 9.31
CA LYS A 294 17.39 12.74 9.27
C LYS A 294 17.31 13.75 8.14
N THR A 295 16.93 13.33 6.93
CA THR A 295 17.03 14.17 5.73
C THR A 295 15.68 14.64 5.19
N GLY A 296 14.58 14.15 5.75
CA GLY A 296 13.21 14.39 5.26
C GLY A 296 12.84 13.52 4.06
N LEU A 297 13.81 12.97 3.32
CA LEU A 297 13.59 12.07 2.18
C LEU A 297 12.72 10.86 2.56
N GLY A 298 12.99 10.25 3.71
CA GLY A 298 12.25 9.10 4.22
C GLY A 298 10.78 9.40 4.51
N GLU A 299 10.40 10.67 4.60
CA GLU A 299 9.01 11.07 4.81
C GLU A 299 8.11 10.80 3.60
N LEU A 300 8.68 10.64 2.40
CA LEU A 300 7.97 10.13 1.23
C LEU A 300 7.28 8.78 1.50
N VAL A 301 7.89 7.93 2.34
CA VAL A 301 7.34 6.63 2.72
C VAL A 301 6.65 6.70 4.09
N LYS A 302 7.22 7.46 5.04
CA LYS A 302 6.73 7.56 6.42
C LYS A 302 5.35 8.22 6.52
N ILE A 303 5.09 9.28 5.76
CA ILE A 303 3.78 9.96 5.77
C ILE A 303 2.67 8.99 5.29
N PRO A 304 2.79 8.35 4.11
CA PRO A 304 1.88 7.28 3.71
C PRO A 304 1.77 6.15 4.73
N GLN A 305 2.87 5.72 5.36
CA GLN A 305 2.86 4.67 6.38
C GLN A 305 1.98 5.04 7.59
N ILE A 306 2.12 6.25 8.12
CA ILE A 306 1.32 6.75 9.25
C ILE A 306 -0.16 6.79 8.87
N TYR A 307 -0.49 7.33 7.70
CA TYR A 307 -1.88 7.38 7.22
C TYR A 307 -2.49 5.99 7.06
N VAL A 308 -1.76 5.07 6.42
CA VAL A 308 -2.17 3.68 6.20
C VAL A 308 -2.33 2.91 7.51
N SER A 309 -1.58 3.26 8.56
CA SER A 309 -1.74 2.65 9.89
C SER A 309 -3.12 2.92 10.51
N ILE A 310 -3.80 3.99 10.11
CA ILE A 310 -5.17 4.30 10.50
C ILE A 310 -6.17 3.68 9.50
N VAL A 311 -5.97 3.88 8.20
CA VAL A 311 -6.92 3.42 7.16
C VAL A 311 -7.05 1.90 7.14
N LEU A 312 -5.94 1.18 7.32
CA LEU A 312 -5.89 -0.27 7.39
C LEU A 312 -5.40 -0.70 8.77
N SER A 313 -6.01 -0.20 9.85
CA SER A 313 -5.59 -0.52 11.22
C SER A 313 -5.68 -2.01 11.54
N THR A 314 -4.74 -2.52 12.33
CA THR A 314 -4.75 -3.90 12.84
C THR A 314 -5.16 -3.97 14.30
N LYS A 315 -5.63 -2.87 14.89
CA LYS A 315 -6.10 -2.82 16.28
C LYS A 315 -7.47 -3.48 16.42
N ALA A 316 -7.72 -4.12 17.56
CA ALA A 316 -8.97 -4.83 17.84
C ALA A 316 -10.22 -3.92 17.82
N ASP A 317 -10.07 -2.63 18.15
CA ASP A 317 -11.13 -1.62 18.18
C ASP A 317 -11.32 -0.88 16.84
N TYR A 318 -10.83 -1.45 15.74
CA TYR A 318 -10.92 -0.83 14.42
C TYR A 318 -12.38 -0.55 14.01
N THR A 319 -12.61 0.68 13.56
CA THR A 319 -13.86 1.10 12.92
C THR A 319 -13.58 2.02 11.74
N ARG A 320 -14.39 1.92 10.69
CA ARG A 320 -14.30 2.85 9.55
C ARG A 320 -14.71 4.27 9.92
N LEU A 321 -15.44 4.48 11.01
CA LEU A 321 -15.74 5.82 11.50
C LEU A 321 -14.47 6.66 11.76
N ASP A 322 -13.36 5.99 12.07
CA ASP A 322 -12.11 6.60 12.50
C ASP A 322 -11.16 6.93 11.35
N LEU A 323 -11.44 6.52 10.11
CA LEU A 323 -10.47 6.75 9.02
C LEU A 323 -10.13 8.22 8.79
N PRO A 324 -11.07 9.18 8.94
CA PRO A 324 -10.72 10.61 8.85
C PRO A 324 -9.70 11.09 9.88
N LYS A 325 -9.50 10.35 10.99
CA LYS A 325 -8.42 10.63 11.94
C LYS A 325 -7.03 10.46 11.32
N GLY A 326 -6.89 9.69 10.23
CA GLY A 326 -5.64 9.56 9.49
C GLY A 326 -5.13 10.90 8.95
N TYR A 327 -6.02 11.70 8.34
CA TYR A 327 -5.71 13.06 7.92
C TYR A 327 -5.30 13.93 9.11
N LEU A 328 -6.11 13.92 10.18
CA LEU A 328 -5.90 14.77 11.36
C LEU A 328 -4.58 14.45 12.07
N LEU A 329 -4.17 13.18 12.08
CA LEU A 329 -2.89 12.75 12.65
C LEU A 329 -1.71 13.33 11.87
N ILE A 330 -1.74 13.27 10.53
CA ILE A 330 -0.69 13.90 9.70
C ILE A 330 -0.65 15.40 9.94
N GLU A 331 -1.82 16.06 9.96
CA GLU A 331 -1.93 17.49 10.23
C GLU A 331 -1.31 17.86 11.59
N GLN A 332 -1.62 17.10 12.62
CA GLN A 332 -1.13 17.32 13.98
C GLN A 332 0.39 17.11 14.07
N LEU A 333 0.92 16.06 13.44
CA LEU A 333 2.36 15.77 13.43
C LEU A 333 3.14 16.85 12.66
N ALA A 334 2.59 17.35 11.55
CA ALA A 334 3.16 18.48 10.81
C ALA A 334 3.15 19.77 11.65
N LYS A 335 2.04 20.08 12.34
CA LYS A 335 1.94 21.25 13.24
C LYS A 335 2.94 21.19 14.40
N LYS A 336 3.23 19.99 14.91
CA LYS A 336 4.24 19.74 15.97
C LYS A 336 5.68 19.69 15.45
N GLY A 337 5.91 19.87 14.15
CA GLY A 337 7.25 19.78 13.54
C GLY A 337 7.84 18.37 13.51
N SER A 338 7.02 17.33 13.73
CA SER A 338 7.46 15.92 13.66
C SER A 338 7.52 15.37 12.23
N LEU A 339 6.95 16.11 11.28
CA LEU A 339 6.97 15.83 9.84
C LEU A 339 7.20 17.14 9.08
N ASN A 340 7.78 17.08 7.89
CA ASN A 340 7.92 18.20 6.96
C ASN A 340 6.54 18.77 6.65
N LYS A 341 6.40 20.08 6.89
CA LYS A 341 5.12 20.79 6.78
C LYS A 341 4.59 20.81 5.34
N HIS A 342 5.44 21.11 4.36
CA HIS A 342 5.04 21.21 2.96
C HIS A 342 4.67 19.83 2.40
N LEU A 343 5.50 18.82 2.65
CA LEU A 343 5.19 17.46 2.19
C LEU A 343 3.94 16.89 2.85
N SER A 344 3.70 17.21 4.13
CA SER A 344 2.46 16.86 4.81
C SER A 344 1.25 17.57 4.21
N GLN A 345 1.38 18.84 3.82
CA GLN A 345 0.32 19.58 3.11
C GLN A 345 0.02 18.98 1.74
N ASP A 346 1.05 18.60 0.98
CA ASP A 346 0.91 17.92 -0.30
C ASP A 346 0.14 16.61 -0.14
N PHE A 347 0.52 15.80 0.84
CA PHE A 347 -0.17 14.56 1.15
C PHE A 347 -1.63 14.79 1.58
N MET A 348 -1.87 15.77 2.44
CA MET A 348 -3.23 16.11 2.90
C MET A 348 -4.12 16.58 1.74
N SER A 349 -3.58 17.36 0.80
CA SER A 349 -4.29 17.81 -0.41
C SER A 349 -4.63 16.65 -1.35
N LEU A 350 -3.79 15.61 -1.37
CA LEU A 350 -3.99 14.41 -2.17
C LEU A 350 -5.18 13.56 -1.65
N VAL A 351 -5.25 13.31 -0.34
CA VAL A 351 -6.19 12.31 0.21
C VAL A 351 -7.50 12.90 0.75
N GLY A 352 -7.49 14.12 1.28
CA GLY A 352 -8.64 14.69 2.00
C GLY A 352 -9.00 13.95 3.30
N TYR A 353 -10.14 14.29 3.91
CA TYR A 353 -10.58 13.64 5.16
C TYR A 353 -11.03 12.20 4.95
N PHE A 354 -11.63 11.89 3.80
CA PHE A 354 -12.26 10.59 3.58
C PHE A 354 -11.44 9.77 2.58
N PRO A 355 -10.86 8.61 2.97
CA PRO A 355 -10.09 7.78 2.05
C PRO A 355 -10.95 7.21 0.92
N GLN A 356 -10.30 6.81 -0.17
CA GLN A 356 -10.94 6.14 -1.29
C GLN A 356 -11.60 4.84 -0.80
N GLY A 357 -12.84 4.60 -1.23
CA GLY A 357 -13.67 3.48 -0.78
C GLY A 357 -14.46 3.74 0.52
N PHE A 358 -14.30 4.90 1.18
CA PHE A 358 -15.10 5.25 2.34
C PHE A 358 -16.58 5.44 1.98
N GLY A 359 -17.48 4.94 2.84
CA GLY A 359 -18.93 5.07 2.66
C GLY A 359 -19.48 6.33 3.28
N VAL A 360 -19.96 7.26 2.45
CA VAL A 360 -20.56 8.52 2.88
C VAL A 360 -22.08 8.37 2.91
N ALA A 361 -22.69 8.68 4.05
CA ALA A 361 -24.13 8.95 4.15
C ALA A 361 -24.36 10.46 4.05
N PHE A 362 -25.33 10.89 3.25
CA PHE A 362 -25.54 12.33 2.98
C PHE A 362 -27.00 12.69 2.71
N ILE A 363 -27.34 13.96 2.91
CA ILE A 363 -28.66 14.51 2.56
C ILE A 363 -28.66 14.89 1.06
N PRO A 364 -29.48 14.28 0.19
CA PRO A 364 -29.51 14.64 -1.23
C PRO A 364 -30.24 15.98 -1.46
N LYS A 365 -29.91 16.66 -2.57
CA LYS A 365 -30.64 17.85 -3.05
C LYS A 365 -31.70 17.45 -4.10
N ASN A 366 -32.77 18.24 -4.22
CA ASN A 366 -33.71 18.15 -5.35
C ASN A 366 -33.18 18.96 -6.56
N GLU A 367 -33.94 18.99 -7.65
CA GLU A 367 -33.57 19.72 -8.88
C GLU A 367 -33.47 21.25 -8.69
N LYS A 368 -34.13 21.78 -7.65
CA LYS A 368 -34.05 23.19 -7.24
C LYS A 368 -32.88 23.47 -6.29
N GLY A 369 -32.09 22.45 -5.94
CA GLY A 369 -30.96 22.57 -5.01
C GLY A 369 -31.33 22.51 -3.53
N GLU A 370 -32.59 22.21 -3.19
CA GLU A 370 -33.08 22.14 -1.81
C GLU A 370 -32.79 20.77 -1.18
N GLU A 371 -32.39 20.74 0.08
CA GLU A 371 -32.16 19.51 0.85
C GLU A 371 -33.46 18.70 0.99
N LYS A 372 -33.41 17.39 0.71
CA LYS A 372 -34.55 16.49 0.93
C LYS A 372 -34.60 16.00 2.37
N ASN A 373 -35.79 15.63 2.82
CA ASN A 373 -36.04 14.98 4.11
C ASN A 373 -35.72 13.47 4.07
N GLN A 374 -34.53 13.11 3.59
CA GLN A 374 -34.02 11.74 3.56
C GLN A 374 -32.49 11.75 3.52
N PHE A 375 -31.87 10.57 3.57
CA PHE A 375 -30.46 10.40 3.26
C PHE A 375 -30.23 9.35 2.19
N GLU A 376 -29.06 9.42 1.57
CA GLU A 376 -28.59 8.52 0.53
C GLU A 376 -27.12 8.15 0.83
N TYR A 377 -26.64 7.14 0.12
CA TYR A 377 -25.30 6.59 0.24
C TYR A 377 -24.47 6.87 -1.01
N ALA A 378 -23.20 7.17 -0.78
CA ALA A 378 -22.19 7.36 -1.80
C ALA A 378 -20.86 6.73 -1.35
N ILE A 379 -19.98 6.45 -2.32
CA ILE A 379 -18.62 5.92 -2.07
C ILE A 379 -17.61 6.94 -2.54
N VAL A 380 -16.57 7.23 -1.74
CA VAL A 380 -15.46 8.08 -2.17
C VAL A 380 -14.68 7.40 -3.30
N THR A 381 -14.63 8.04 -4.47
CA THR A 381 -13.99 7.48 -5.68
C THR A 381 -12.90 8.35 -6.29
N GLY A 382 -12.78 9.61 -5.86
CA GLY A 382 -11.75 10.53 -6.34
C GLY A 382 -10.63 10.82 -5.34
N LEU A 383 -9.48 11.23 -5.86
CA LEU A 383 -8.36 11.85 -5.14
C LEU A 383 -8.37 13.36 -5.39
N ASN A 384 -7.55 14.10 -4.64
CA ASN A 384 -7.37 15.55 -4.76
C ASN A 384 -8.66 16.35 -4.59
N PRO A 385 -9.41 16.16 -3.48
CA PRO A 385 -10.60 16.96 -3.25
C PRO A 385 -10.24 18.43 -3.08
N ALA A 386 -11.02 19.33 -3.69
CA ALA A 386 -10.78 20.78 -3.60
C ALA A 386 -10.85 21.30 -2.16
N LYS A 387 -11.70 20.68 -1.32
CA LYS A 387 -11.72 20.90 0.13
C LYS A 387 -11.62 19.56 0.85
N PRO A 388 -10.80 19.43 1.90
CA PRO A 388 -10.60 18.14 2.58
C PRO A 388 -11.89 17.48 3.09
N ALA A 389 -12.86 18.28 3.52
CA ALA A 389 -14.14 17.81 4.07
C ALA A 389 -15.22 17.50 3.00
N GLU A 390 -14.93 17.73 1.71
CA GLU A 390 -15.89 17.64 0.60
C GLU A 390 -15.40 16.59 -0.41
N PRO A 391 -15.62 15.29 -0.16
CA PRO A 391 -15.07 14.23 -1.00
C PRO A 391 -15.78 14.14 -2.36
N ILE A 392 -15.03 13.68 -3.36
CA ILE A 392 -15.54 13.31 -4.68
C ILE A 392 -16.07 11.87 -4.59
N CYS A 393 -17.37 11.70 -4.77
CA CYS A 393 -18.05 10.43 -4.55
C CYS A 393 -18.84 9.97 -5.76
N LYS A 394 -19.04 8.64 -5.86
CA LYS A 394 -20.06 8.00 -6.68
C LYS A 394 -21.29 7.75 -5.82
N VAL A 395 -22.42 8.34 -6.19
CA VAL A 395 -23.71 8.04 -5.53
C VAL A 395 -24.13 6.62 -5.86
N VAL A 396 -24.52 5.85 -4.86
CA VAL A 396 -24.91 4.44 -5.00
C VAL A 396 -26.33 4.15 -4.53
N THR A 397 -27.06 5.15 -4.01
CA THR A 397 -28.50 5.05 -3.79
C THR A 397 -29.23 6.25 -4.36
N ARG A 398 -30.45 6.02 -4.86
CA ARG A 398 -31.37 7.07 -5.30
C ARG A 398 -32.77 6.74 -4.87
N ASN A 399 -33.44 7.68 -4.21
CA ASN A 399 -34.73 7.44 -3.57
C ASN A 399 -34.67 6.18 -2.70
N GLN A 400 -33.60 6.07 -1.90
CA GLN A 400 -33.39 5.01 -0.91
C GLN A 400 -33.28 3.60 -1.51
N ASN A 401 -32.98 3.50 -2.82
CA ASN A 401 -32.75 2.24 -3.51
C ASN A 401 -31.34 2.20 -4.10
N PHE A 402 -30.65 1.06 -3.98
CA PHE A 402 -29.31 0.89 -4.54
C PHE A 402 -29.31 0.94 -6.07
N VAL A 403 -28.37 1.71 -6.63
CA VAL A 403 -28.19 1.93 -8.06
C VAL A 403 -26.73 1.75 -8.48
N THR A 404 -26.51 1.28 -9.71
CA THR A 404 -25.18 1.15 -10.30
C THR A 404 -24.80 2.32 -11.21
N SER A 405 -25.79 3.13 -11.61
CA SER A 405 -25.66 4.24 -12.57
C SER A 405 -25.69 5.63 -11.92
N GLY A 406 -25.48 5.73 -10.60
CA GLY A 406 -25.53 7.01 -9.89
C GLY A 406 -24.49 8.03 -10.40
N ALA A 407 -24.74 9.31 -10.21
CA ALA A 407 -23.84 10.36 -10.66
C ALA A 407 -22.57 10.41 -9.81
N GLN A 408 -21.49 10.97 -10.38
CA GLN A 408 -20.35 11.42 -9.59
C GLN A 408 -20.65 12.84 -9.12
N GLU A 409 -20.53 13.09 -7.82
CA GLU A 409 -20.74 14.42 -7.24
C GLU A 409 -19.73 14.70 -6.11
N VAL A 410 -19.54 15.98 -5.80
CA VAL A 410 -18.83 16.40 -4.59
C VAL A 410 -19.85 16.51 -3.46
N ILE A 411 -19.65 15.76 -2.38
CA ILE A 411 -20.54 15.82 -1.22
C ILE A 411 -20.11 16.96 -0.31
N GLU A 412 -20.87 18.06 -0.32
CA GLU A 412 -20.63 19.22 0.53
C GLU A 412 -20.63 18.87 2.04
N LYS A 413 -19.78 19.54 2.82
CA LYS A 413 -19.70 19.38 4.28
C LYS A 413 -21.05 19.62 4.97
N SER A 414 -21.87 20.51 4.42
CA SER A 414 -23.21 20.87 4.91
C SER A 414 -24.27 19.75 4.76
N ARG A 415 -23.99 18.75 3.92
CA ARG A 415 -24.87 17.61 3.61
C ARG A 415 -24.34 16.27 4.09
N ASN A 416 -23.05 16.18 4.35
CA ASN A 416 -22.40 14.94 4.78
C ASN A 416 -22.76 14.59 6.24
N LEU A 417 -23.36 13.42 6.46
CA LEU A 417 -23.83 12.97 7.76
C LEU A 417 -22.72 12.52 8.70
N TYR A 418 -21.48 12.42 8.23
CA TYR A 418 -20.32 12.28 9.12
C TYR A 418 -20.25 13.44 10.13
N PHE A 419 -20.63 14.65 9.71
CA PHE A 419 -20.64 15.82 10.57
C PHE A 419 -21.90 15.83 11.47
N PRO A 420 -21.74 15.89 12.81
CA PRO A 420 -22.87 15.76 13.74
C PRO A 420 -23.99 16.79 13.54
N ALA A 421 -23.66 18.01 13.08
CA ALA A 421 -24.63 19.06 12.82
C ALA A 421 -25.70 18.62 11.80
N ASN A 422 -25.33 17.83 10.78
CA ASN A 422 -26.24 17.41 9.73
C ASN A 422 -27.12 16.24 10.17
N ARG A 423 -26.61 15.36 11.03
CA ARG A 423 -27.44 14.32 11.65
C ARG A 423 -28.55 14.92 12.50
N LYS A 424 -28.22 15.94 13.30
CA LYS A 424 -29.21 16.69 14.10
C LYS A 424 -30.30 17.35 13.24
N LYS A 425 -30.01 17.76 11.99
CA LYS A 425 -31.04 18.26 11.07
C LYS A 425 -32.05 17.17 10.72
N LEU A 426 -31.58 15.96 10.36
CA LEU A 426 -32.43 14.83 9.99
C LEU A 426 -33.21 14.23 11.16
N MET A 427 -32.65 14.26 12.38
CA MET A 427 -33.34 13.77 13.58
C MET A 427 -34.68 14.49 13.85
N ARG A 428 -34.87 15.69 13.29
CA ARG A 428 -36.13 16.46 13.38
C ARG A 428 -37.29 15.82 12.60
N LEU A 429 -37.03 14.86 11.71
CA LEU A 429 -38.06 14.15 10.94
C LEU A 429 -38.89 13.18 11.78
N GLY A 430 -38.43 12.87 12.99
CA GLY A 430 -39.08 11.91 13.89
C GLY A 430 -38.69 10.46 13.62
N GLU A 431 -38.82 9.63 14.66
CA GLU A 431 -38.38 8.24 14.67
C GLU A 431 -39.02 7.39 13.55
N ALA A 432 -40.34 7.49 13.38
CA ALA A 432 -41.08 6.68 12.41
C ALA A 432 -40.57 6.83 10.98
N ARG A 433 -40.29 8.07 10.54
CA ARG A 433 -39.78 8.34 9.19
C ARG A 433 -38.35 7.85 9.02
N LEU A 434 -37.51 7.97 10.05
CA LEU A 434 -36.13 7.52 9.98
C LEU A 434 -36.03 5.98 10.00
N SER A 435 -36.89 5.30 10.76
CA SER A 435 -37.00 3.84 10.73
C SER A 435 -37.46 3.33 9.37
N GLU A 436 -38.41 4.00 8.70
CA GLU A 436 -38.81 3.69 7.33
C GLU A 436 -37.61 3.77 6.36
N ILE A 437 -36.87 4.88 6.39
CA ILE A 437 -35.69 5.07 5.53
C ILE A 437 -34.64 3.99 5.79
N MET A 438 -34.34 3.69 7.06
CA MET A 438 -33.36 2.67 7.44
C MET A 438 -33.75 1.27 6.97
N SER A 439 -35.03 0.91 7.05
CA SER A 439 -35.53 -0.38 6.56
C SER A 439 -35.37 -0.59 5.06
N GLN A 440 -35.36 0.50 4.27
CA GLN A 440 -35.12 0.43 2.82
C GLN A 440 -33.64 0.30 2.48
N LEU A 441 -32.77 0.90 3.31
CA LEU A 441 -31.34 1.02 3.06
C LEU A 441 -30.46 -0.02 3.80
N SER A 442 -31.03 -0.81 4.70
CA SER A 442 -30.32 -1.83 5.48
C SER A 442 -31.05 -3.17 5.46
N SER A 443 -30.36 -4.23 5.06
CA SER A 443 -30.93 -5.59 4.99
C SER A 443 -31.03 -6.29 6.35
N ASN A 444 -30.32 -5.81 7.38
CA ASN A 444 -30.21 -6.45 8.70
C ASN A 444 -30.39 -5.44 9.85
N PHE A 445 -31.36 -4.54 9.72
CA PHE A 445 -31.59 -3.49 10.71
C PHE A 445 -32.15 -4.05 12.03
N SER A 446 -31.51 -3.71 13.15
CA SER A 446 -32.06 -3.86 14.51
C SER A 446 -32.02 -2.50 15.20
N GLN A 447 -33.19 -1.99 15.60
CA GLN A 447 -33.30 -0.66 16.20
C GLN A 447 -32.84 -0.70 17.66
N LYS A 448 -31.74 -0.02 17.99
CA LYS A 448 -31.24 0.11 19.37
C LYS A 448 -31.37 1.54 19.90
N SER A 449 -31.22 2.56 19.06
CA SER A 449 -31.40 3.98 19.42
C SER A 449 -31.75 4.87 18.22
N LEU A 450 -32.21 6.11 18.47
CA LEU A 450 -32.48 7.11 17.42
C LEU A 450 -31.20 7.60 16.73
N ASP A 451 -30.07 7.57 17.44
CA ASP A 451 -28.75 7.88 16.87
C ASP A 451 -28.30 6.80 15.86
N ASP A 452 -28.77 5.56 16.03
CA ASP A 452 -28.55 4.47 15.07
C ASP A 452 -29.44 4.60 13.81
N LEU A 453 -30.46 5.46 13.84
CA LEU A 453 -31.34 5.69 12.69
C LEU A 453 -30.76 6.65 11.65
N VAL A 454 -29.75 7.45 12.03
CA VAL A 454 -29.07 8.38 11.11
C VAL A 454 -27.58 8.02 11.06
N PRO A 455 -27.15 7.21 10.08
CA PRO A 455 -25.78 6.74 10.02
C PRO A 455 -24.80 7.91 9.80
N SER A 456 -23.68 7.89 10.53
CA SER A 456 -22.57 8.81 10.30
C SER A 456 -21.69 8.41 9.10
N PHE A 457 -21.74 7.13 8.74
CA PHE A 457 -21.12 6.51 7.57
C PHE A 457 -21.88 5.21 7.26
N TRP A 458 -21.62 4.59 6.12
CA TRP A 458 -22.20 3.27 5.80
C TRP A 458 -21.10 2.30 5.33
N GLU A 459 -21.38 1.00 5.35
CA GLU A 459 -20.42 -0.05 5.03
C GLU A 459 -20.50 -0.48 3.55
N PRO A 460 -19.55 -0.07 2.67
CA PRO A 460 -19.70 -0.29 1.24
C PRO A 460 -19.27 -1.69 0.77
N HIS A 461 -18.72 -2.51 1.67
CA HIS A 461 -18.24 -3.85 1.35
C HIS A 461 -19.35 -4.72 0.77
N ASP A 462 -20.53 -4.73 1.41
CA ASP A 462 -21.65 -5.58 1.00
C ASP A 462 -22.21 -5.16 -0.34
N PHE A 463 -22.23 -3.86 -0.62
CA PHE A 463 -22.55 -3.34 -1.94
C PHE A 463 -21.53 -3.81 -2.98
N PHE A 464 -20.23 -3.63 -2.73
CA PHE A 464 -19.15 -3.96 -3.67
C PHE A 464 -18.94 -5.48 -3.85
N GLY A 465 -19.41 -6.30 -2.91
CA GLY A 465 -19.32 -7.76 -2.97
C GLY A 465 -20.02 -8.38 -4.18
N PHE A 466 -20.98 -7.68 -4.78
CA PHE A 466 -21.64 -8.12 -6.01
C PHE A 466 -20.89 -7.64 -7.26
N LYS A 467 -20.52 -8.56 -8.16
CA LYS A 467 -19.85 -8.27 -9.43
C LYS A 467 -20.41 -7.06 -10.19
N LYS A 468 -21.74 -6.97 -10.29
CA LYS A 468 -22.47 -5.88 -10.99
C LYS A 468 -22.24 -4.50 -10.37
N HIS A 469 -21.85 -4.44 -9.10
CA HIS A 469 -21.60 -3.22 -8.34
C HIS A 469 -20.10 -2.85 -8.31
N GLN A 470 -19.22 -3.66 -8.88
CA GLN A 470 -17.77 -3.38 -8.84
C GLN A 470 -17.31 -2.33 -9.87
N ASN A 471 -18.22 -1.87 -10.75
CA ASN A 471 -17.94 -0.86 -11.78
C ASN A 471 -18.40 0.55 -11.35
N ILE A 472 -17.94 1.00 -10.18
CA ILE A 472 -18.27 2.32 -9.60
C ILE A 472 -17.36 3.46 -10.04
N TRP A 473 -16.31 3.13 -10.78
CA TRP A 473 -15.28 4.07 -11.20
C TRP A 473 -15.75 4.86 -12.42
N ALA A 474 -15.38 6.14 -12.52
CA ALA A 474 -15.64 6.92 -13.73
C ALA A 474 -15.07 6.18 -14.96
N LYS A 475 -15.78 6.27 -16.08
CA LYS A 475 -15.19 5.90 -17.38
C LYS A 475 -14.40 7.10 -17.86
N ASN A 476 -13.18 6.88 -18.35
CA ASN A 476 -12.46 7.89 -19.12
C ASN A 476 -13.40 8.30 -20.26
N THR A 477 -13.76 9.57 -20.33
CA THR A 477 -14.44 10.15 -21.48
C THR A 477 -13.40 10.83 -22.33
#